data_AF-A0A644XZT0-F1
#
_entry.id   AF-A0A644XZT0-F1
#
_cell.length_a   1.000
_cell.length_b   1.000
_cell.length_c   1.000
_cell.angle_alpha   90.00
_cell.angle_beta   90.00
_cell.angle_gamma   90.00
#
_symmetry.space_group_name_H-M   'P 1'
#
loop_
_entity.id
_entity.type
_entity.pdbx_description
1 polymer ?
#
loop_
_entity_poly.entity_id
_entity_poly.type
_entity_poly.pdbx_seq_one_letter_code
_entity_poly.pdbx_strand_id
1 'polypeptide(L)' 'MCHKEPTARDDNIITANGTATLEFTREVLLALDIAPESNIVEWYNFHKLGFYNAPMPKMP' A
#
# COMPACT_ATOMS: atom_id res chain seq x y z
N MET A 1 16.65 12.50 12.45
CA MET A 1 15.19 12.71 12.33
C MET A 1 14.53 11.34 12.43
N CYS A 2 13.72 11.09 13.46
CA CYS A 2 12.96 9.84 13.59
C CYS A 2 11.91 9.82 12.48
N HIS A 3 12.05 8.94 11.49
CA HIS A 3 11.05 8.75 10.44
C HIS A 3 9.86 8.02 11.10
N LYS A 4 8.86 8.78 11.51
CA LYS A 4 7.62 8.22 12.06
C LYS A 4 6.83 7.65 10.89
N GLU A 5 6.58 6.35 10.91
CA GLU A 5 5.74 5.72 9.89
C GLU A 5 4.31 6.31 9.97
N PRO A 6 3.67 6.56 8.82
CA PRO A 6 2.36 7.22 8.77
C PRO A 6 1.21 6.30 9.20
N THR A 7 1.48 5.01 9.39
CA THR A 7 0.57 3.97 9.90
C THR A 7 1.35 3.08 10.88
N ALA A 8 0.69 2.62 11.93
CA ALA A 8 1.22 1.66 12.91
C ALA A 8 0.15 0.62 13.24
N ARG A 9 0.57 -0.63 13.42
CA ARG A 9 -0.27 -1.76 13.81
C ARG A 9 0.29 -2.40 15.07
N ASP A 10 -0.60 -2.69 16.02
CA ASP A 10 -0.34 -3.50 17.19
C ASP A 10 -1.46 -4.53 17.33
N ASP A 11 -1.14 -5.80 17.05
CA ASP A 11 -2.10 -6.91 16.90
C ASP A 11 -3.30 -6.57 16.00
N ASN A 12 -4.45 -6.30 16.63
CA ASN A 12 -5.75 -6.03 16.01
C ASN A 12 -6.12 -4.54 16.00
N ILE A 13 -5.23 -3.67 16.47
CA ILE A 13 -5.42 -2.22 16.49
C ILE A 13 -4.49 -1.61 15.45
N ILE A 14 -5.09 -0.90 14.49
CA ILE A 14 -4.37 -0.19 13.44
C ILE A 14 -4.69 1.30 13.59
N THR A 15 -3.65 2.12 13.61
CA THR A 15 -3.75 3.58 13.66
C THR A 15 -2.99 4.19 12.50
N ALA A 16 -3.49 5.30 11.97
CA ALA A 16 -2.87 6.01 10.87
C ALA A 16 -3.11 7.51 10.98
N ASN A 17 -2.25 8.31 10.35
CA ASN A 17 -2.51 9.72 10.17
C ASN A 17 -3.64 9.95 9.14
N GLY A 18 -4.25 11.14 9.14
CA GLY A 18 -5.38 11.46 8.27
C GLY A 18 -5.09 11.48 6.76
N THR A 19 -3.82 11.37 6.35
CA THR A 19 -3.38 11.38 4.95
C THR A 19 -2.90 10.00 4.46
N ALA A 20 -2.86 9.00 5.34
CA ALA A 20 -2.26 7.68 5.09
C ALA A 20 -3.31 6.61 4.80
N THR A 21 -4.34 6.96 4.03
CA THR A 21 -5.47 6.06 3.74
C THR A 21 -5.01 4.76 3.06
N LEU A 22 -4.01 4.84 2.19
CA LEU A 22 -3.53 3.68 1.44
C LEU A 22 -2.70 2.72 2.30
N GLU A 23 -1.82 3.28 3.13
CA GLU A 23 -1.03 2.54 4.14
C GLU A 23 -1.95 1.91 5.18
N PHE A 24 -2.95 2.65 5.68
CA PHE A 24 -3.97 2.13 6.59
C PHE A 24 -4.72 0.96 5.98
N THR A 25 -5.15 1.09 4.72
CA THR A 25 -5.90 0.03 4.03
C THR A 25 -5.05 -1.23 3.86
N ARG A 26 -3.77 -1.09 3.47
CA ARG A 26 -2.83 -2.22 3.40
C ARG A 26 -2.77 -2.99 4.72
N GLU A 27 -2.59 -2.30 5.84
CA GLU A 27 -2.53 -2.95 7.16
C GLU A 27 -3.84 -3.65 7.53
N VAL A 28 -5.00 -3.06 7.19
CA VAL A 28 -6.31 -3.67 7.43
C VAL A 28 -6.46 -4.97 6.62
N LEU A 29 -6.08 -4.96 5.34
CA LEU A 29 -6.15 -6.15 4.48
C LEU A 29 -5.23 -7.27 4.99
N LEU A 30 -4.04 -6.92 5.48
CA LEU A 30 -3.10 -7.87 6.08
C LEU A 30 -3.61 -8.42 7.41
N ALA A 31 -4.22 -7.59 8.26
CA ALA A 31 -4.74 -8.02 9.55
C ALA A 31 -5.94 -8.97 9.42
N LEU A 32 -6.75 -8.79 8.38
CA LEU A 32 -7.92 -9.61 8.10
C LEU A 32 -7.60 -10.87 7.28
N ASP A 33 -6.36 -11.05 6.83
CA ASP A 33 -5.91 -12.18 6.00
C ASP A 33 -6.82 -12.47 4.79
N ILE A 34 -7.24 -11.41 4.09
CA ILE A 34 -8.27 -11.51 3.03
C ILE A 34 -7.75 -12.10 1.72
N ALA A 35 -6.43 -12.09 1.53
CA ALA A 35 -5.74 -12.53 0.33
C ALA A 35 -4.26 -12.80 0.66
N PRO A 36 -3.54 -13.55 -0.21
CA PRO A 36 -2.10 -13.70 -0.05
C PRO A 36 -1.40 -12.35 0.05
N GLU A 37 -0.40 -12.25 0.94
CA GLU A 37 0.35 -11.01 1.17
C GLU A 37 0.88 -10.40 -0.13
N SER A 38 1.36 -11.23 -1.07
CA SER A 38 1.83 -10.79 -2.39
C SER A 38 0.79 -9.98 -3.14
N ASN A 39 -0.48 -10.39 -3.10
CA ASN A 39 -1.57 -9.75 -3.83
C ASN A 39 -1.94 -8.42 -3.17
N ILE A 40 -1.89 -8.35 -1.83
CA ILE A 40 -2.12 -7.12 -1.08
C ILE A 40 -1.00 -6.10 -1.37
N VAL A 41 0.26 -6.56 -1.42
CA VAL A 41 1.41 -5.72 -1.78
C VAL A 41 1.31 -5.23 -3.21
N GLU A 42 0.91 -6.08 -4.16
CA GLU A 42 0.69 -5.69 -5.56
C GLU A 42 -0.42 -4.64 -5.68
N TRP A 43 -1.57 -4.86 -5.04
CA TRP A 43 -2.66 -3.89 -4.96
C TRP A 43 -2.21 -2.55 -4.37
N TYR A 44 -1.44 -2.58 -3.28
CA TYR A 44 -0.88 -1.39 -2.65
C TYR A 44 0.04 -0.63 -3.60
N ASN A 45 0.98 -1.31 -4.25
CA ASN A 45 1.93 -0.71 -5.18
C ASN A 45 1.23 -0.09 -6.39
N PHE A 46 0.22 -0.78 -6.94
CA PHE A 46 -0.59 -0.27 -8.04
C PHE A 46 -1.26 1.07 -7.69
N HIS A 47 -1.87 1.18 -6.50
CA HIS A 47 -2.52 2.42 -6.07
C HIS A 47 -1.53 3.48 -5.59
N LYS A 48 -0.35 3.09 -5.08
CA LYS A 48 0.67 4.00 -4.58
C LYS A 48 1.46 4.67 -5.70
N LEU A 49 1.84 3.89 -6.71
CA LEU A 49 2.67 4.32 -7.83
C LEU A 49 1.81 4.78 -9.02
N GLY A 50 0.54 4.38 -9.04
CA GLY A 50 -0.36 4.60 -10.16
C GLY A 50 -0.07 3.68 -11.34
N PHE A 51 -0.96 3.73 -12.33
CA PHE A 51 -0.79 3.02 -13.59
C PHE A 51 -0.07 3.93 -14.59
N TYR A 52 1.16 3.58 -14.97
CA TYR A 52 1.88 4.30 -16.02
C TYR A 52 1.67 3.62 -17.37
N ASN A 53 0.75 4.15 -18.18
CA ASN A 53 0.56 3.67 -19.54
C ASN A 53 1.64 4.28 -20.44
N ALA A 54 2.86 3.73 -20.42
CA ALA A 54 3.90 4.13 -21.36
C ALA A 54 3.63 3.47 -22.72
N PRO A 55 3.45 4.23 -23.82
CA PRO A 55 3.49 3.63 -25.15
C PRO A 55 4.88 3.02 -25.35
N MET A 56 4.92 1.76 -25.80
CA MET A 56 6.16 1.11 -26.22
C MET A 56 6.92 2.05 -27.19
N PRO A 57 8.21 2.37 -26.94
CA PRO A 57 8.99 3.13 -27.90
C PRO A 57 8.95 2.37 -29.22
N LYS A 58 8.48 3.03 -30.28
CA LYS A 58 8.64 2.49 -31.62
C LYS A 58 10.13 2.49 -31.90
N MET A 59 10.73 1.30 -31.93
CA MET A 59 12.10 1.15 -32.38
C MET A 59 12.18 1.70 -33.81
N PRO A 60 13.17 2.56 -34.13
CA PRO A 60 13.39 3.03 -35.49
C PRO A 60 13.77 1.89 -36.44
#